data_AF-A0A8S3JJD1-F1
#
_entry.id   AF-A0A8S3JJD1-F1
#
_cell.length_a   1.000
_cell.length_b   1.000
_cell.length_c   1.000
_cell.angle_alpha   90.00
_cell.angle_beta   90.00
_cell.angle_gamma   90.00
#
_symmetry.space_group_name_H-M   'P 1'
#
loop_
_entity.id
_entity.type
_entity.pdbx_description
1 polymer ?
#
loop_
_entity_poly.entity_id
_entity_poly.type
_entity_poly.pdbx_seq_one_letter_code
_entity_poly.pdbx_strand_id
1 'polypeptide(L)' 'MSAISSLNSSEISSTKRFGASLGALSSGRVGISSLAIGLLIKSITIAVRYSCVRKQFGPSPGTEYPVIEYQTQ' A
#
# COMPACT_ATOMS: atom_id res chain seq x y z
N MET A 1 45.61 -25.46 -9.83
CA MET A 1 44.92 -24.78 -8.71
C MET A 1 44.51 -23.33 -9.00
N SER A 2 44.82 -22.73 -10.17
CA SER A 2 44.38 -21.35 -10.52
C SER A 2 43.08 -21.26 -11.33
N ALA A 3 42.65 -22.34 -12.01
CA ALA A 3 41.42 -22.34 -12.82
C ALA A 3 40.12 -22.45 -11.98
N ILE A 4 40.22 -23.03 -10.77
CA ILE A 4 39.06 -23.18 -9.85
C ILE A 4 38.74 -21.85 -9.15
N SER A 5 39.75 -21.01 -8.86
CA SER A 5 39.54 -19.67 -8.28
C SER A 5 38.89 -18.69 -9.25
N SER A 6 39.15 -18.80 -10.56
CA SER A 6 38.55 -17.94 -11.58
C SER A 6 37.10 -18.28 -11.91
N LEU A 7 36.70 -19.56 -11.79
CA LEU A 7 35.30 -19.99 -11.95
C LEU A 7 34.41 -19.53 -10.78
N ASN A 8 34.97 -19.46 -9.57
CA ASN A 8 34.24 -18.97 -8.40
C ASN A 8 33.95 -17.45 -8.52
N SER A 9 34.87 -16.66 -9.10
CA SER A 9 34.64 -15.22 -9.28
C SER A 9 33.51 -14.86 -10.25
N SER A 10 33.25 -15.67 -11.28
CA SER A 10 32.15 -15.42 -12.23
C SER A 10 30.76 -15.77 -11.65
N GLU A 11 30.66 -16.89 -10.93
CA GLU A 11 29.41 -17.36 -10.27
C GLU A 11 29.03 -16.50 -9.06
N ILE A 12 30.02 -16.00 -8.31
CA ILE A 12 29.79 -15.09 -7.17
C ILE A 12 29.26 -13.73 -7.66
N SER A 13 29.69 -13.27 -8.84
CA SER A 13 29.27 -11.99 -9.42
C SER A 13 27.78 -11.99 -9.84
N SER A 14 27.34 -13.05 -10.53
CA SER A 14 25.94 -13.21 -10.94
C SER A 14 25.01 -13.38 -9.73
N THR A 15 25.39 -14.20 -8.75
CA THR A 15 24.62 -14.45 -7.53
C THR A 15 24.50 -13.19 -6.66
N LYS A 16 25.58 -12.41 -6.51
CA LYS A 16 25.54 -11.11 -5.78
C LYS A 16 24.64 -10.10 -6.48
N ARG A 17 24.70 -10.02 -7.82
CA ARG A 17 23.85 -9.11 -8.60
C ARG A 17 22.38 -9.52 -8.52
N PHE A 18 22.09 -10.81 -8.56
CA PHE A 18 20.74 -11.35 -8.37
C PHE A 18 20.19 -11.02 -6.97
N GLY A 19 20.99 -11.24 -5.93
CA GLY A 19 20.64 -10.87 -4.55
C GLY A 19 20.39 -9.36 -4.38
N ALA A 20 21.22 -8.51 -4.99
CA ALA A 20 21.04 -7.07 -4.99
C ALA A 20 19.73 -6.65 -5.69
N SER A 21 19.41 -7.25 -6.84
CA SER A 21 18.14 -7.02 -7.55
C SER A 21 16.92 -7.45 -6.72
N LEU A 22 17.00 -8.60 -6.03
CA LEU A 22 15.94 -9.05 -5.13
C LEU A 22 15.77 -8.10 -3.92
N GLY A 23 16.86 -7.59 -3.37
CA GLY A 23 16.84 -6.59 -2.30
C GLY A 23 16.15 -5.29 -2.74
N ALA A 24 16.51 -4.76 -3.91
CA ALA A 24 15.87 -3.59 -4.50
C ALA A 24 14.37 -3.81 -4.77
N LEU A 25 14.01 -5.00 -5.30
CA LEU A 25 12.61 -5.35 -5.55
C LEU A 25 11.79 -5.46 -4.27
N SER A 26 12.33 -6.07 -3.22
CA SER A 26 11.68 -6.18 -1.92
C SER A 26 11.46 -4.80 -1.30
N SER A 27 12.49 -3.94 -1.31
CA SER A 27 12.39 -2.56 -0.85
C SER A 27 11.36 -1.75 -1.63
N GLY A 28 11.28 -1.96 -2.95
CA GLY A 28 10.28 -1.32 -3.81
C GLY A 28 8.84 -1.67 -3.41
N ARG A 29 8.56 -2.94 -3.07
CA ARG A 29 7.23 -3.38 -2.62
C ARG A 29 6.83 -2.70 -1.32
N VAL A 30 7.73 -2.67 -0.34
CA VAL A 30 7.49 -1.99 0.93
C VAL A 30 7.22 -0.50 0.69
N GLY A 31 8.00 0.14 -0.17
CA GLY A 31 7.80 1.55 -0.54
C GLY A 31 6.42 1.83 -1.16
N ILE A 32 5.96 0.99 -2.09
CA ILE A 32 4.63 1.11 -2.71
C ILE A 32 3.53 0.92 -1.66
N SER A 33 3.65 -0.09 -0.79
CA SER A 33 2.69 -0.31 0.30
C SER A 33 2.64 0.88 1.26
N SER A 34 3.78 1.45 1.64
CA SER A 34 3.83 2.65 2.48
C SER A 34 3.18 3.86 1.83
N LEU A 35 3.41 4.07 0.53
CA LEU A 35 2.74 5.13 -0.23
C LEU A 35 1.22 4.93 -0.27
N ALA A 36 0.77 3.70 -0.53
CA ALA A 36 -0.65 3.36 -0.57
C ALA A 36 -1.33 3.66 0.78
N ILE A 37 -0.69 3.32 1.90
CA ILE A 37 -1.19 3.64 3.26
C ILE A 37 -1.31 5.15 3.45
N GLY A 38 -0.30 5.93 3.05
CA GLY A 38 -0.34 7.38 3.16
C GLY A 38 -1.51 8.02 2.39
N LEU A 39 -1.78 7.55 1.17
CA LEU A 39 -2.93 8.00 0.38
C LEU A 39 -4.25 7.53 0.97
N LEU A 40 -4.30 6.29 1.48
CA LEU A 40 -5.48 5.70 2.10
C LEU A 40 -5.93 6.50 3.33
N ILE A 41 -5.00 6.88 4.21
CA ILE A 41 -5.30 7.70 5.39
C ILE A 41 -5.99 9.01 4.99
N LYS A 42 -5.46 9.70 3.97
CA LYS A 42 -6.05 10.96 3.49
C LYS A 42 -7.43 10.73 2.88
N SER A 43 -7.59 9.69 2.06
CA SER A 43 -8.87 9.32 1.44
C SER A 43 -9.94 8.99 2.47
N ILE A 44 -9.65 8.11 3.43
CA ILE A 44 -10.56 7.72 4.51
C ILE A 44 -10.93 8.94 5.36
N THR A 45 -9.97 9.82 5.67
CA THR A 45 -10.27 11.03 6.45
C THR A 45 -11.29 11.91 5.75
N ILE A 46 -11.19 12.09 4.43
CA ILE A 46 -12.16 12.86 3.64
C ILE A 46 -13.51 12.14 3.61
N ALA A 47 -13.51 10.84 3.32
CA ALA A 47 -14.73 10.03 3.23
C ALA A 47 -15.53 10.02 4.54
N VAL A 48 -14.86 9.83 5.68
CA VAL A 48 -15.50 9.83 7.01
C VAL A 48 -16.03 11.22 7.35
N ARG A 49 -15.25 12.29 7.17
CA ARG A 49 -15.71 13.66 7.43
C ARG A 49 -16.92 14.03 6.59
N TYR A 50 -16.90 13.67 5.31
CA TYR A 50 -18.04 13.89 4.42
C TYR A 50 -19.25 13.07 4.87
N SER A 51 -19.05 11.82 5.28
CA SER A 51 -20.12 10.93 5.72
C SER A 51 -20.81 11.41 7.01
N CYS A 52 -20.09 12.12 7.89
CA CYS A 52 -20.69 12.73 9.08
C CYS A 52 -21.56 13.96 8.77
N VAL A 53 -21.23 14.72 7.72
CA VAL A 53 -21.92 15.98 7.39
C VAL A 53 -23.05 15.74 6.39
N ARG A 54 -22.86 14.81 5.46
CA ARG A 54 -23.83 14.50 4.42
C ARG A 54 -25.02 13.79 5.04
N LYS A 55 -26.17 14.46 5.06
CA LYS A 55 -27.45 13.89 5.45
C LYS A 55 -28.22 13.49 4.20
N GLN A 56 -28.74 12.27 4.18
CA GLN A 56 -29.54 11.76 3.08
C GLN A 56 -30.36 10.57 3.56
N PHE A 57 -31.64 10.54 3.19
CA PHE A 57 -32.61 9.55 3.65
C PHE A 57 -32.89 9.62 5.16
N GLY A 58 -34.05 9.11 5.55
CA GLY A 58 -34.47 9.05 6.93
C GLY A 58 -35.82 8.36 7.06
N PRO A 59 -36.12 7.75 8.23
CA PRO A 59 -37.34 7.00 8.44
C PRO A 59 -38.60 7.87 8.51
N SER A 60 -38.44 9.19 8.69
CA SER A 60 -39.54 10.15 8.74
C SER A 60 -39.35 11.22 7.67
N PRO A 61 -40.42 11.65 6.98
CA PRO A 61 -40.35 12.78 6.06
C PRO A 61 -39.86 14.04 6.78
N GLY A 62 -38.72 14.57 6.34
CA GLY A 62 -38.12 15.80 6.86
C GLY A 62 -37.01 15.63 7.91
N THR A 63 -36.72 14.40 8.36
CA THR A 63 -35.54 14.13 9.21
C THR A 63 -34.53 13.30 8.44
N GLU A 64 -33.46 13.93 7.94
CA GLU A 64 -32.37 13.23 7.28
C GLU A 64 -31.28 12.86 8.29
N TYR A 65 -30.81 11.61 8.23
CA TYR A 65 -29.68 11.15 9.03
C TYR A 65 -28.36 11.29 8.28
N PRO A 66 -27.24 11.52 8.98
CA PRO A 66 -25.94 11.48 8.37
C PRO A 66 -25.64 10.08 7.84
N VAL A 67 -25.03 10.00 6.66
CA VAL A 67 -24.88 8.72 5.95
C VAL A 67 -24.00 7.70 6.68
N ILE A 68 -23.14 8.15 7.61
CA ILE A 68 -22.32 7.27 8.46
C ILE A 68 -23.15 6.39 9.43
N GLU A 69 -24.41 6.75 9.71
CA GLU A 69 -25.29 5.96 10.58
C GLU A 69 -25.82 4.69 9.90
N TYR A 70 -25.68 4.60 8.57
CA TYR A 70 -26.07 3.41 7.82
C TYR A 70 -24.92 2.40 7.81
N GLN A 71 -25.18 1.17 8.26
CA GLN A 71 -24.19 0.09 8.34
C GLN A 71 -23.60 -0.32 6.97
N THR A 72 -24.24 0.07 5.86
CA THR A 72 -23.74 -0.19 4.50
C THR A 72 -22.63 0.77 4.06
N GLN A 73 -22.39 1.86 4.79
CA GLN A 73 -21.39 2.89 4.52
C GLN A 73 -19.97 2.42 4.89
#